data_AF-A0A382UI72-F1
#
_entry.id   AF-A0A382UI72-F1
#
_cell.length_a   1.000
_cell.length_b   1.000
_cell.length_c   1.000
_cell.angle_alpha   90.00
_cell.angle_beta   90.00
_cell.angle_gamma   90.00
#
_symmetry.space_group_name_H-M   'P 1'
#
loop_
_entity.id
_entity.type
_entity.pdbx_description
1 polymer ?
#
loop_
_entity_poly.entity_id
_entity_poly.type
_entity_poly.pdbx_seq_one_letter_code
_entity_poly.pdbx_strand_id
1 'polypeptide(L)'
;MDLISFGDNGWGDELFVATLMTIAVAITAMLVGFLFALIFTPLKLSKYKFLNLIANFYTTVVRGVPELLVIYLFFFGGSGAIMYVAQIFGYYDYIEINSFLTGATSIG
;
A
#
# COMPACT_ATOMS: atom_id res chain seq x y z
N MET A 1 -5.24 18.52 32.50
CA MET A 1 -4.58 17.30 31.98
C MET A 1 -5.60 16.47 31.21
N ASP A 2 -6.57 17.12 30.56
CA ASP A 2 -7.84 16.49 30.22
C ASP A 2 -7.85 15.92 28.80
N LEU A 3 -6.98 16.44 27.94
CA LEU A 3 -6.84 15.99 26.54
C LEU A 3 -6.34 14.54 26.39
N ILE A 4 -5.57 14.02 27.35
CA ILE A 4 -5.03 12.64 27.32
C ILE A 4 -5.91 11.68 28.15
N SER A 5 -7.01 12.17 28.74
CA SER A 5 -7.94 11.30 29.45
C SER A 5 -8.62 10.32 28.49
N PHE A 6 -9.04 9.17 29.01
CA PHE A 6 -9.80 8.15 28.26
C PHE A 6 -11.30 8.41 28.41
N GLY A 7 -12.04 8.21 27.32
CA GLY A 7 -13.49 8.42 27.24
C GLY A 7 -13.85 9.82 26.72
N ASP A 8 -15.15 10.12 26.66
CA ASP A 8 -15.76 11.22 25.89
C ASP A 8 -15.17 12.65 26.07
N ASN A 9 -14.39 12.89 27.13
CA ASN A 9 -13.80 14.19 27.44
C ASN A 9 -12.32 14.32 27.03
N GLY A 10 -11.69 13.26 26.52
CA GLY A 10 -10.29 13.24 26.09
C GLY A 10 -10.10 12.51 24.77
N TRP A 11 -8.85 12.41 24.32
CA TRP A 11 -8.45 11.77 23.06
C TRP A 11 -7.58 10.52 23.28
N GLY A 12 -7.46 10.07 24.54
CA GLY A 12 -6.52 9.02 24.93
C GLY A 12 -6.79 7.69 24.23
N ASP A 13 -8.07 7.34 24.09
CA ASP A 13 -8.54 6.16 23.38
C ASP A 13 -8.35 6.27 21.87
N GLU A 14 -8.68 7.40 21.24
CA GLU A 14 -8.47 7.60 19.81
C GLU A 14 -6.99 7.55 19.45
N LEU A 15 -6.12 8.18 20.26
CA LEU A 15 -4.67 8.16 20.05
C LEU A 15 -4.10 6.75 20.22
N PHE A 16 -4.62 5.98 21.19
CA PHE A 16 -4.22 4.60 21.37
C PHE A 16 -4.63 3.74 20.18
N VAL A 17 -5.87 3.87 19.71
CA VAL A 17 -6.36 3.16 18.51
C VAL A 17 -5.57 3.58 17.27
N ALA A 18 -5.30 4.87 17.07
CA ALA A 18 -4.50 5.36 15.94
C ALA A 18 -3.06 4.81 15.98
N THR A 19 -2.48 4.68 17.16
CA THR A 19 -1.16 4.06 17.35
C THR A 19 -1.20 2.58 16.94
N LEU A 20 -2.19 1.83 17.40
CA LEU A 20 -2.37 0.43 17.00
C LEU A 20 -2.58 0.27 15.50
N MET A 21 -3.36 1.17 14.89
CA MET A 21 -3.57 1.18 13.44
C MET A 21 -2.27 1.45 12.68
N THR A 22 -1.44 2.38 13.15
CA THR A 22 -0.13 2.66 12.55
C THR A 22 0.78 1.43 12.59
N ILE A 23 0.82 0.73 13.73
CA ILE A 23 1.59 -0.51 13.88
C ILE A 23 1.06 -1.60 12.93
N ALA A 24 -0.26 -1.77 12.86
CA ALA A 24 -0.89 -2.76 12.00
C ALA A 24 -0.57 -2.51 10.51
N VAL A 25 -0.66 -1.25 10.06
CA VAL A 25 -0.29 -0.87 8.69
C VAL A 25 1.20 -1.10 8.44
N ALA A 26 2.08 -0.69 9.36
CA ALA A 26 3.53 -0.85 9.20
C ALA A 26 3.95 -2.32 9.08
N ILE A 27 3.41 -3.20 9.93
CA ILE A 27 3.69 -4.64 9.88
C ILE A 27 3.20 -5.23 8.56
N THR A 28 1.98 -4.89 8.14
CA THR A 28 1.39 -5.41 6.90
C THR A 28 2.16 -4.94 5.68
N ALA A 29 2.50 -3.65 5.60
CA ALA A 29 3.32 -3.09 4.54
C ALA A 29 4.70 -3.75 4.49
N MET A 30 5.35 -3.95 5.64
CA MET A 30 6.64 -4.62 5.69
C MET A 30 6.58 -6.06 5.17
N LEU A 31 5.51 -6.80 5.49
CA LEU A 31 5.30 -8.16 4.96
C LEU A 31 5.08 -8.14 3.45
N VAL A 32 4.24 -7.24 2.93
CA VAL A 32 3.98 -7.10 1.49
C VAL A 32 5.27 -6.74 0.74
N GLY A 33 5.99 -5.72 1.20
CA GLY A 33 7.25 -5.32 0.58
C GLY A 33 8.34 -6.38 0.67
N PHE A 34 8.36 -7.17 1.74
CA PHE A 34 9.26 -8.31 1.87
C PHE A 34 8.95 -9.40 0.83
N LEU A 35 7.67 -9.71 0.59
CA LEU A 35 7.27 -10.65 -0.47
C LEU A 35 7.72 -10.18 -1.86
N PHE A 36 7.53 -8.89 -2.17
CA PHE A 36 8.05 -8.33 -3.42
C PHE A 36 9.57 -8.35 -3.48
N ALA A 37 10.26 -7.99 -2.39
CA ALA A 37 11.72 -8.02 -2.33
C ALA A 37 12.27 -9.43 -2.57
N LEU A 38 11.64 -10.48 -2.05
CA LEU A 38 12.02 -11.87 -2.29
C LEU A 38 11.92 -12.27 -3.76
N ILE A 39 10.99 -11.68 -4.53
CA ILE A 39 10.84 -11.95 -5.97
C ILE A 39 11.87 -11.15 -6.78
N PHE A 40 12.02 -9.85 -6.51
CA PHE A 40 12.87 -8.98 -7.33
C PHE A 40 14.37 -9.09 -7.04
N THR A 41 14.76 -9.44 -5.81
CA THR A 41 16.18 -9.62 -5.44
C THR A 41 16.87 -10.71 -6.27
N PRO A 42 16.36 -11.95 -6.40
CA PRO A 42 16.99 -12.97 -7.23
C PRO A 42 16.95 -12.62 -8.72
N LEU A 43 15.91 -11.92 -9.21
CA LEU A 43 15.88 -11.44 -10.59
C LEU A 43 17.01 -10.44 -10.87
N LYS A 44 17.33 -9.58 -9.90
CA LYS A 44 18.42 -8.61 -9.98
C LYS A 44 19.82 -9.25 -9.86
N LEU A 45 19.94 -10.35 -9.13
CA LEU A 45 21.19 -11.13 -9.01
C LEU A 45 21.39 -12.11 -10.17
N SER A 46 20.38 -12.29 -11.03
CA SER A 46 20.46 -13.19 -12.17
C SER A 46 21.53 -12.77 -13.18
N LYS A 47 22.25 -13.76 -13.71
CA LYS A 47 23.25 -13.56 -14.79
C LYS A 47 22.59 -13.17 -16.13
N TYR A 48 21.29 -13.43 -16.28
CA TYR A 48 20.55 -13.09 -17.49
C TYR A 48 20.29 -11.58 -17.53
N LYS A 49 20.92 -10.89 -18.50
CA LYS A 49 20.81 -9.43 -18.68
C LYS A 49 19.36 -8.95 -18.80
N PHE A 50 18.48 -9.74 -19.39
CA PHE A 50 17.07 -9.40 -19.55
C PHE A 50 16.30 -9.37 -18.22
N LEU A 51 16.48 -10.40 -17.37
CA LEU A 51 15.84 -10.46 -16.04
C LEU A 51 16.36 -9.33 -15.13
N ASN A 52 17.67 -9.07 -15.21
CA ASN A 52 18.31 -7.99 -14.48
C ASN A 52 17.78 -6.61 -14.91
N LEU A 53 17.57 -6.41 -16.22
CA LEU A 53 16.99 -5.18 -16.76
C LEU A 53 15.56 -4.94 -16.26
N ILE A 54 14.71 -5.97 -16.28
CA ILE A 54 13.33 -5.86 -15.77
C ILE A 54 13.31 -5.51 -14.29
N ALA A 55 14.12 -6.21 -13.48
CA ALA A 55 14.20 -5.95 -12.05
C ALA A 55 14.71 -4.52 -11.76
N ASN A 56 15.74 -4.06 -12.48
CA ASN A 56 16.22 -2.69 -12.33
C ASN A 56 15.16 -1.67 -12.74
N PHE A 57 14.53 -1.84 -13.90
CA PHE A 57 13.48 -0.95 -14.38
C PHE A 57 12.35 -0.82 -13.34
N TYR A 58 11.84 -1.94 -12.84
CA TYR A 58 10.83 -1.96 -11.78
C TYR A 58 11.30 -1.17 -10.54
N THR A 59 12.48 -1.51 -10.01
CA THR A 59 12.99 -0.83 -8.79
C THR A 59 13.28 0.64 -9.00
N THR A 60 13.69 1.05 -10.20
CA THR A 60 13.95 2.45 -10.55
C THR A 60 12.66 3.25 -10.67
N VAL A 61 11.63 2.70 -11.31
CA VAL A 61 10.33 3.38 -11.44
C VAL A 61 9.68 3.51 -10.07
N VAL A 62 9.53 2.41 -9.32
CA VAL A 62 8.84 2.42 -8.03
C VAL A 62 9.55 3.34 -7.02
N ARG A 63 10.89 3.34 -6.97
CA ARG A 63 11.65 4.24 -6.09
C ARG A 63 11.85 5.65 -6.65
N GLY A 64 11.59 5.85 -7.94
CA GLY A 64 11.67 7.15 -8.60
C GLY A 64 10.40 7.98 -8.43
N VAL A 65 9.27 7.32 -8.15
CA VAL A 65 8.00 8.00 -7.87
C VAL A 65 7.94 8.41 -6.40
N PRO A 66 7.56 9.66 -6.07
CA PRO A 66 7.28 10.08 -4.70
C PRO A 66 6.23 9.17 -4.04
N GLU A 67 6.48 8.75 -2.81
CA GLU A 67 5.62 7.81 -2.08
C GLU A 67 4.17 8.29 -1.97
N LEU A 68 3.96 9.59 -1.76
CA LEU A 68 2.62 10.19 -1.73
C LEU A 68 1.86 10.03 -3.07
N LEU A 69 2.56 10.07 -4.20
CA LEU A 69 1.94 9.82 -5.51
C LEU A 69 1.59 8.34 -5.69
N VAL A 70 2.38 7.43 -5.13
CA VAL A 70 2.05 5.98 -5.12
C VAL A 70 0.76 5.76 -4.35
N ILE A 71 0.63 6.34 -3.15
CA ILE A 71 -0.59 6.24 -2.34
C ILE A 71 -1.81 6.76 -3.12
N TYR A 72 -1.70 7.91 -3.80
CA TYR A 72 -2.80 8.43 -4.63
C TYR A 72 -3.12 7.56 -5.84
N LEU A 73 -2.11 6.98 -6.49
CA LEU A 73 -2.30 6.05 -7.60
C LEU A 73 -3.12 4.84 -7.16
N PHE A 74 -2.81 4.24 -6.02
CA PHE A 74 -3.56 3.09 -5.53
C PHE A 74 -4.95 3.50 -5.03
N PHE A 75 -5.07 4.62 -4.31
CA PHE A 75 -6.34 5.06 -3.72
C PHE A 75 -7.37 5.44 -4.80
N PHE A 76 -6.99 6.32 -5.71
CA PHE A 76 -7.88 6.81 -6.77
C PHE A 76 -7.82 5.95 -8.03
N GLY A 77 -6.61 5.58 -8.46
CA GLY A 77 -6.42 4.79 -9.68
C GLY A 77 -6.78 3.31 -9.50
N GLY A 78 -6.55 2.73 -8.32
CA GLY A 78 -6.91 1.34 -8.03
C GLY A 78 -8.42 1.11 -8.11
N SER A 79 -9.21 1.95 -7.43
CA SER A 79 -10.68 1.85 -7.44
C SER A 79 -11.22 1.98 -8.86
N GLY A 80 -10.70 2.94 -9.65
CA GLY A 80 -11.05 3.11 -11.05
C GLY A 80 -10.68 1.91 -11.93
N ALA A 81 -9.50 1.32 -11.72
CA ALA A 81 -9.04 0.14 -12.45
C ALA A 81 -9.90 -1.09 -12.16
N ILE A 82 -10.25 -1.33 -10.88
CA ILE A 82 -11.13 -2.43 -10.49
C ILE A 82 -12.52 -2.24 -11.09
N MET A 83 -13.08 -1.03 -11.02
CA MET A 83 -14.37 -0.73 -11.63
C MET A 83 -14.35 -0.96 -13.14
N TYR A 84 -13.30 -0.50 -13.84
CA TYR A 84 -13.16 -0.74 -15.28
C TYR A 84 -13.15 -2.23 -15.62
N VAL A 85 -12.41 -3.03 -14.86
CA VAL A 85 -12.40 -4.50 -15.03
C VAL A 85 -13.76 -5.10 -14.70
N ALA A 86 -14.39 -4.68 -13.61
CA ALA A 86 -15.70 -5.17 -13.18
C ALA A 86 -16.81 -4.89 -14.22
N GLN A 87 -16.76 -3.74 -14.89
CA GLN A 87 -17.68 -3.37 -15.97
C GLN A 87 -17.60 -4.32 -17.17
N ILE A 88 -16.42 -4.86 -17.48
CA ILE A 88 -16.25 -5.86 -18.55
C ILE A 88 -17.01 -7.15 -18.21
N PHE A 89 -17.15 -7.47 -16.91
CA PHE A 89 -17.92 -8.61 -16.41
C PHE A 89 -19.39 -8.28 -16.10
N GLY A 90 -19.86 -7.08 -16.44
CA GLY A 90 -21.25 -6.65 -16.24
C GLY A 90 -21.57 -6.13 -14.84
N TYR A 91 -20.56 -5.82 -14.01
CA TYR A 91 -20.73 -5.15 -12.72
C TYR A 91 -20.55 -3.64 -12.87
N TYR A 92 -21.59 -2.86 -12.54
CA TYR A 92 -21.61 -1.40 -12.71
C TYR A 92 -21.65 -0.62 -11.40
N ASP A 93 -21.72 -1.29 -10.26
CA ASP A 93 -21.72 -0.65 -8.96
C ASP A 93 -20.34 -0.10 -8.58
N TYR A 94 -20.33 0.91 -7.71
CA TYR A 94 -19.09 1.47 -7.19
C TYR A 94 -18.41 0.46 -6.25
N ILE A 95 -17.18 0.10 -6.58
CA ILE A 95 -16.35 -0.80 -5.77
C ILE A 95 -15.32 0.04 -5.05
N GLU A 96 -15.54 0.26 -3.75
CA GLU A 96 -14.57 0.94 -2.90
C GLU A 96 -13.50 -0.06 -2.42
N ILE A 97 -12.23 0.28 -2.65
CA ILE A 97 -11.12 -0.50 -2.10
C ILE A 97 -10.93 -0.10 -0.64
N ASN A 98 -10.82 -1.11 0.23
CA ASN A 98 -10.53 -0.90 1.63
C ASN A 98 -9.26 -0.04 1.83
N SER A 99 -9.40 1.04 2.61
CA SER A 99 -8.34 2.04 2.84
C SER A 99 -7.09 1.46 3.51
N PHE A 100 -7.24 0.48 4.39
CA PHE A 100 -6.11 -0.21 5.04
C PHE A 100 -5.30 -1.01 4.03
N LEU A 101 -5.98 -1.80 3.17
CA LEU A 101 -5.32 -2.60 2.12
C LEU A 101 -4.60 -1.72 1.11
N THR A 102 -5.24 -0.64 0.67
CA THR A 102 -4.64 0.35 -0.23
C THR A 102 -3.41 0.98 0.41
N GLY A 103 -3.51 1.43 1.66
CA GLY A 103 -2.39 2.04 2.39
C GLY A 103 -1.22 1.08 2.58
N ALA A 104 -1.49 -0.13 3.09
CA ALA A 104 -0.46 -1.13 3.33
C ALA A 104 0.26 -1.56 2.06
N THR A 105 -0.46 -1.70 0.94
CA THR A 105 0.11 -2.11 -0.37
C THR A 105 0.84 -0.97 -1.07
N SER A 106 0.49 0.28 -0.79
CA SER A 106 1.18 1.44 -1.39
C SER A 106 2.56 1.68 -0.78
N ILE A 107 2.71 1.37 0.52
CA ILE A 107 3.94 1.56 1.28
C ILE A 107 4.89 0.36 1.14
N GLY A 108 4.33 -0.86 1.11
CA GLY A 108 5.07 -2.13 1.04
C GLY A 108 5.41 -2.56 -0.38
#